data_AF-A0A7S2NCK8-F1
#
_entry.id   AF-A0A7S2NCK8-F1
#
_cell.length_a   1.000
_cell.length_b   1.000
_cell.length_c   1.000
_cell.angle_alpha   90.00
_cell.angle_beta   90.00
_cell.angle_gamma   90.00
#
_symmetry.space_group_name_H-M   'P 1'
#
loop_
_entity.id
_entity.type
_entity.pdbx_description
1 polymer ?
#
loop_
_entity_poly.entity_id
_entity_poly.type
_entity_poly.pdbx_seq_one_letter_code
_entity_poly.pdbx_strand_id
1 'polypeptide(L)'
;EVPLPAQASELRDLLLSSEYAPRGGTCFRAAFQLAQQAVERNLAHHAEQGGGGDVDVATMIFTDGEDTSVKGRAGRYGVPLVDKEASSQAARDAGDAFREALRQTGCPTYTCIAAFGVDHDPD
;
A
#
# COMPACT_ATOMS: atom_id res chain seq x y z
N GLU A 1 10.62 -0.93 3.91
CA GLU A 1 9.89 -2.10 4.43
C GLU A 1 10.20 -2.23 5.92
N VAL A 2 9.24 -2.68 6.72
CA VAL A 2 9.43 -2.95 8.16
C VAL A 2 9.40 -4.46 8.37
N PRO A 3 10.37 -5.06 9.08
CA PRO A 3 10.35 -6.49 9.35
C PRO A 3 9.06 -6.91 10.08
N LEU A 4 8.38 -7.93 9.55
CA LEU A 4 7.24 -8.52 10.23
C LEU A 4 7.72 -9.25 11.49
N PRO A 5 7.10 -9.00 12.66
CA PRO A 5 7.45 -9.72 13.87
C PRO A 5 6.98 -11.16 13.81
N ALA A 6 7.59 -12.01 14.61
CA ALA A 6 7.25 -13.44 14.66
C ALA A 6 5.93 -13.68 15.42
N GLN A 7 5.56 -12.77 16.33
CA GLN A 7 4.38 -12.91 17.19
C GLN A 7 3.40 -11.76 17.02
N ALA A 8 2.10 -12.05 17.15
CA ALA A 8 1.05 -11.03 17.08
C ALA A 8 1.13 -9.98 18.19
N SER A 9 1.65 -10.34 19.37
CA SER A 9 1.92 -9.40 20.47
C SER A 9 2.94 -8.33 20.07
N GLU A 10 4.01 -8.74 19.40
CA GLU A 10 5.08 -7.87 18.91
C GLU A 10 4.60 -6.97 17.75
N LEU A 11 3.61 -7.42 16.97
CA LEU A 11 2.99 -6.59 15.92
C LEU A 11 2.37 -5.33 16.49
N ARG A 12 1.68 -5.42 17.63
CA ARG A 12 1.10 -4.25 18.28
C ARG A 12 2.18 -3.24 18.68
N ASP A 13 3.26 -3.72 19.30
CA ASP A 13 4.36 -2.85 19.75
C ASP A 13 5.05 -2.19 18.55
N LEU A 14 5.22 -2.93 17.44
CA LEU A 14 5.76 -2.40 16.20
C LEU A 14 4.87 -1.32 15.59
N LEU A 15 3.55 -1.54 15.53
CA LEU A 15 2.58 -0.57 14.99
C LEU A 15 2.50 0.72 15.82
N LEU A 16 2.78 0.63 17.12
CA LEU A 16 2.81 1.78 18.03
C LEU A 16 4.20 2.42 18.16
N SER A 17 5.22 1.83 17.53
CA SER A 17 6.59 2.32 17.62
C SER A 17 6.78 3.63 16.86
N SER A 18 7.47 4.59 17.48
CA SER A 18 7.90 5.82 16.81
C SER A 18 9.04 5.62 15.82
N GLU A 19 9.73 4.48 15.88
CA GLU A 19 10.87 4.15 15.01
C GLU A 19 10.44 4.12 13.53
N TYR A 20 9.26 3.56 13.28
CA TYR A 20 8.68 3.40 11.94
C TYR A 20 7.52 4.37 11.69
N ALA A 21 7.39 5.42 12.51
CA ALA A 21 6.36 6.43 12.33
C ALA A 21 6.48 7.06 10.94
N PRO A 22 5.38 7.13 10.16
CA PRO A 22 5.41 7.68 8.82
C PRO A 22 5.86 9.14 8.85
N ARG A 23 6.71 9.52 7.88
CA ARG A 23 7.18 10.88 7.68
C ARG A 23 6.93 11.31 6.23
N GLY A 24 6.47 12.53 6.04
CA GLY A 24 6.19 13.07 4.70
C GLY A 24 4.75 12.83 4.26
N GLY A 25 4.55 12.69 2.95
CA GLY A 25 3.24 12.50 2.34
C GLY A 25 2.99 11.06 1.87
N THR A 26 1.71 10.74 1.70
CA THR A 26 1.24 9.49 1.08
C THR A 26 1.43 9.54 -0.44
N CYS A 27 1.92 8.44 -1.02
CA CYS A 27 2.03 8.20 -2.46
C CYS A 27 1.66 6.75 -2.74
N PHE A 28 0.45 6.50 -3.27
CA PHE A 28 -0.03 5.14 -3.47
C PHE A 28 0.78 4.40 -4.52
N ARG A 29 1.21 5.10 -5.58
CA ARG A 29 2.07 4.51 -6.61
C ARG A 29 3.34 3.91 -5.99
N ALA A 30 4.03 4.66 -5.14
CA ALA A 30 5.24 4.18 -4.49
C ALA A 30 4.93 3.00 -3.54
N ALA A 31 3.83 3.08 -2.78
CA ALA A 31 3.42 2.00 -1.87
C ALA A 31 3.13 0.70 -2.64
N PHE A 32 2.35 0.77 -3.73
CA PHE A 32 2.04 -0.37 -4.58
C PHE A 32 3.27 -0.96 -5.27
N GLN A 33 4.19 -0.12 -5.76
CA GLN A 33 5.44 -0.57 -6.36
C GLN A 33 6.34 -1.30 -5.35
N LEU A 34 6.45 -0.79 -4.13
CA LEU A 34 7.20 -1.45 -3.06
C LEU A 34 6.55 -2.79 -2.67
N ALA A 35 5.21 -2.83 -2.58
CA ALA A 35 4.48 -4.06 -2.30
C ALA A 35 4.70 -5.10 -3.41
N GLN A 36 4.66 -4.69 -4.69
CA GLN A 36 4.93 -5.56 -5.83
C GLN A 36 6.34 -6.16 -5.75
N GLN A 37 7.36 -5.31 -5.53
CA GLN A 37 8.74 -5.77 -5.39
C GLN A 37 8.92 -6.76 -4.24
N ALA A 38 8.24 -6.53 -3.11
CA ALA A 38 8.26 -7.45 -1.98
C ALA A 38 7.62 -8.81 -2.34
N VAL A 39 6.48 -8.82 -3.02
CA VAL A 39 5.81 -10.05 -3.46
C VAL A 39 6.70 -10.82 -4.44
N GLU A 40 7.18 -10.18 -5.50
CA GLU A 40 8.01 -10.81 -6.53
C GLU A 40 9.29 -11.42 -5.93
N ARG A 41 9.94 -10.69 -5.00
CA ARG A 41 11.14 -11.18 -4.30
C ARG A 41 10.86 -12.41 -3.45
N ASN A 42 9.73 -12.44 -2.73
CA ASN A 42 9.37 -13.59 -1.90
C ASN A 42 8.93 -14.80 -2.74
N LEU A 43 8.20 -14.58 -3.84
CA LEU A 43 7.86 -15.65 -4.78
C LEU A 43 9.10 -16.27 -5.41
N ALA A 44 10.06 -15.44 -5.84
CA ALA A 44 11.34 -15.93 -6.36
C ALA A 44 12.09 -16.77 -5.32
N HIS A 45 12.14 -16.30 -4.07
CA HIS A 45 12.77 -17.04 -2.97
C HIS A 45 12.08 -18.39 -2.69
N HIS A 46 10.75 -18.44 -2.74
CA HIS A 46 10.00 -19.70 -2.58
C HIS A 46 10.24 -20.67 -3.74
N ALA A 47 10.29 -20.16 -4.97
CA ALA A 47 10.60 -20.97 -6.15
C ALA A 47 12.00 -21.59 -6.07
N GLU A 48 13.01 -20.83 -5.61
CA GLU A 48 14.37 -21.33 -5.38
C GLU A 48 14.44 -22.44 -4.33
N GLN A 49 13.55 -22.42 -3.33
CA GLN A 49 13.43 -23.44 -2.29
C GLN A 49 12.65 -24.69 -2.73
N GLY A 50 12.18 -24.73 -3.99
CA GLY A 50 11.41 -25.84 -4.54
C GLY A 50 9.92 -25.81 -4.17
N GLY A 51 9.43 -24.71 -3.59
CA GLY A 51 8.00 -24.47 -3.41
C GLY A 51 7.37 -24.04 -4.74
N GLY A 52 6.76 -24.98 -5.47
CA GLY A 52 6.11 -24.70 -6.75
C GLY A 52 4.60 -24.90 -6.69
N GLY A 53 3.82 -23.86 -7.01
CA GLY A 53 2.43 -23.97 -7.46
C GLY A 53 1.32 -23.73 -6.44
N ASP A 54 1.58 -23.90 -5.13
CA ASP A 54 0.56 -23.79 -4.07
C ASP A 54 0.82 -22.57 -3.14
N VAL A 55 1.06 -21.40 -3.72
CA VAL A 55 1.22 -20.17 -2.94
C VAL A 55 0.13 -19.18 -3.33
N ASP A 56 -0.70 -18.85 -2.35
CA ASP A 56 -1.67 -17.76 -2.45
C ASP A 56 -1.01 -16.44 -2.04
N VAL A 57 -1.22 -15.40 -2.86
CA VAL A 57 -0.76 -14.05 -2.53
C VAL A 57 -1.94 -13.25 -1.97
N ALA A 58 -1.87 -12.91 -0.68
CA ALA A 58 -2.81 -12.03 -0.03
C ALA A 58 -2.16 -10.67 0.27
N THR A 59 -2.72 -9.59 -0.29
CA THR A 59 -2.29 -8.22 -0.03
C THR A 59 -3.39 -7.46 0.71
N MET A 60 -3.05 -6.89 1.87
CA MET A 60 -3.91 -5.99 2.63
C MET A 60 -3.28 -4.60 2.68
N ILE A 61 -4.05 -3.58 2.31
CA ILE A 61 -3.60 -2.18 2.33
C ILE A 61 -4.52 -1.39 3.26
N PHE A 62 -3.91 -0.75 4.26
CA PHE A 62 -4.56 0.17 5.17
C PHE A 62 -4.12 1.59 4.83
N THR A 63 -5.07 2.48 4.62
CA THR A 63 -4.79 3.87 4.26
C THR A 63 -5.85 4.81 4.83
N ASP A 64 -5.51 6.07 5.03
CA ASP A 64 -6.43 7.18 5.29
C ASP A 64 -7.01 7.81 4.00
N GLY A 65 -6.59 7.33 2.82
CA GLY A 65 -7.31 7.52 1.56
C GLY A 65 -6.87 8.69 0.67
N GLU A 66 -6.02 9.61 1.13
CA GLU A 66 -5.59 10.75 0.31
C GLU A 66 -4.16 10.60 -0.24
N ASP A 67 -4.01 10.58 -1.57
CA ASP A 67 -2.71 10.64 -2.23
C ASP A 67 -2.17 12.07 -2.24
N THR A 68 -1.36 12.40 -1.24
CA THR A 68 -0.79 13.74 -1.12
C THR A 68 0.32 14.05 -2.14
N SER A 69 0.72 13.08 -2.98
CA SER A 69 1.73 13.28 -4.02
C SER A 69 1.19 14.04 -5.23
N VAL A 70 -0.12 13.98 -5.48
CA VAL A 70 -0.78 14.72 -6.56
C VAL A 70 -1.06 16.15 -6.11
N LYS A 71 -0.22 17.08 -6.56
CA LYS A 71 -0.39 18.51 -6.26
C LYS A 71 -1.40 19.13 -7.22
N GLY A 72 -2.45 19.73 -6.66
CA GLY A 72 -3.40 20.57 -7.37
C GLY A 72 -2.99 22.05 -7.32
N ARG A 73 -3.97 22.94 -7.53
CA ARG A 73 -3.77 24.40 -7.60
C ARG A 73 -3.08 24.96 -6.35
N ALA A 74 -2.39 26.08 -6.53
CA ALA A 74 -1.85 26.86 -5.41
C ALA A 74 -2.99 27.27 -4.46
N GLY A 75 -2.88 26.86 -3.20
CA GLY A 75 -3.75 27.31 -2.12
C GLY A 75 -3.38 28.72 -1.65
N ARG A 76 -4.15 29.21 -0.67
CA ARG A 76 -3.83 30.47 0.01
C ARG A 76 -2.42 30.34 0.63
N TYR A 77 -1.56 31.33 0.40
CA TYR A 77 -0.13 31.35 0.82
C TYR A 77 0.82 30.43 0.04
N GLY A 78 0.44 29.95 -1.15
CA GLY A 78 1.35 29.21 -2.04
C GLY A 78 1.56 27.74 -1.66
N VAL A 79 0.83 27.24 -0.66
CA VAL A 79 0.79 25.80 -0.32
C VAL A 79 -0.09 25.10 -1.36
N PRO A 80 0.41 24.12 -2.14
CA PRO A 80 -0.40 23.42 -3.13
C PRO A 80 -1.51 22.62 -2.43
N LEU A 81 -2.75 22.83 -2.84
CA LEU A 81 -3.88 22.00 -2.40
C LEU A 81 -3.83 20.68 -3.16
N VAL A 82 -4.18 19.57 -2.52
CA VAL A 82 -4.36 18.29 -3.23
C VAL A 82 -5.59 18.40 -4.12
N ASP A 83 -5.44 18.01 -5.39
CA ASP A 83 -6.59 17.81 -6.27
C ASP A 83 -7.21 16.45 -5.90
N LYS A 84 -8.33 16.47 -5.17
CA LYS A 84 -8.96 15.25 -4.64
C LYS A 84 -9.37 14.28 -5.75
N GLU A 85 -9.86 14.79 -6.87
CA GLU A 85 -10.32 13.96 -7.98
C GLU A 85 -9.11 13.32 -8.68
N ALA A 86 -8.10 14.13 -9.02
CA ALA A 86 -6.88 13.63 -9.65
C ALA A 86 -6.10 12.67 -8.73
N SER A 87 -6.05 12.96 -7.42
CA SER A 87 -5.47 12.09 -6.39
C SER A 87 -6.20 10.76 -6.33
N SER A 88 -7.53 10.78 -6.26
CA SER A 88 -8.35 9.57 -6.22
C SER A 88 -8.18 8.72 -7.47
N GLN A 89 -8.11 9.36 -8.65
CA GLN A 89 -7.90 8.66 -9.90
C GLN A 89 -6.48 8.05 -9.97
N ALA A 90 -5.46 8.80 -9.59
CA ALA A 90 -4.09 8.30 -9.55
C ALA A 90 -3.92 7.11 -8.59
N ALA A 91 -4.60 7.14 -7.44
CA ALA A 91 -4.65 6.04 -6.49
C ALA A 91 -5.30 4.78 -7.10
N ARG A 92 -6.42 4.94 -7.82
CA ARG A 92 -7.10 3.85 -8.53
C ARG A 92 -6.22 3.25 -9.63
N ASP A 93 -5.66 4.09 -10.49
CA ASP A 93 -4.79 3.65 -11.59
C ASP A 93 -3.58 2.87 -11.06
N ALA A 94 -2.98 3.33 -9.96
CA ALA A 94 -1.87 2.63 -9.31
C ALA A 94 -2.30 1.28 -8.72
N GLY A 95 -3.47 1.21 -8.10
CA GLY A 95 -4.03 -0.03 -7.56
C GLY A 95 -4.39 -1.04 -8.65
N ASP A 96 -4.91 -0.59 -9.78
CA ASP A 96 -5.23 -1.45 -10.93
C ASP A 96 -3.96 -1.97 -11.61
N ALA A 97 -2.95 -1.12 -11.78
CA ALA A 97 -1.63 -1.55 -12.27
C ALA A 97 -1.00 -2.62 -11.35
N PHE A 98 -1.12 -2.45 -10.03
CA PHE A 98 -0.65 -3.42 -9.06
C PHE A 98 -1.38 -4.76 -9.16
N ARG A 99 -2.71 -4.74 -9.23
CA ARG A 99 -3.52 -5.96 -9.40
C ARG A 99 -3.15 -6.71 -10.67
N GLU A 100 -2.93 -5.98 -11.76
CA GLU A 100 -2.53 -6.58 -13.02
C GLU A 100 -1.13 -7.20 -12.95
N ALA A 101 -0.18 -6.53 -12.30
CA ALA A 101 1.14 -7.10 -12.03
C ALA A 101 1.06 -8.37 -11.18
N LEU A 102 0.22 -8.40 -10.14
CA LEU A 102 0.01 -9.60 -9.33
C LEU A 102 -0.57 -10.76 -10.14
N ARG A 103 -1.51 -10.51 -11.06
CA ARG A 103 -2.04 -11.58 -11.94
C ARG A 103 -0.97 -12.20 -12.83
N GLN A 104 0.02 -11.42 -13.26
CA GLN A 104 1.12 -11.90 -14.10
C GLN A 104 2.08 -12.85 -13.36
N THR A 105 2.01 -12.91 -12.03
CA THR A 105 2.78 -13.89 -11.24
C THR A 105 2.32 -15.34 -11.44
N GLY A 106 1.08 -15.54 -11.93
CA GLY A 106 0.48 -16.86 -12.09
C GLY A 106 -0.05 -17.49 -10.79
N CYS A 107 0.11 -16.82 -9.64
CA CYS A 107 -0.45 -17.25 -8.37
C CYS A 107 -1.90 -16.78 -8.19
N PRO A 108 -2.75 -17.53 -7.46
CA PRO A 108 -4.01 -16.99 -6.94
C PRO A 108 -3.73 -15.74 -6.10
N THR A 109 -4.46 -14.66 -6.37
CA THR A 109 -4.20 -13.34 -5.79
C THR A 109 -5.46 -12.74 -5.17
N TYR A 110 -5.33 -12.25 -3.95
CA TYR A 110 -6.39 -11.64 -3.16
C TYR A 110 -5.90 -10.27 -2.69
N THR A 111 -6.60 -9.19 -3.08
CA THR A 111 -6.23 -7.83 -2.67
C THR A 111 -7.40 -7.18 -1.95
N CYS A 112 -7.18 -6.80 -0.69
CA CYS A 112 -8.11 -6.03 0.13
C CYS A 112 -7.52 -4.65 0.40
N ILE A 113 -8.29 -3.60 0.11
CA ILE A 113 -7.91 -2.21 0.38
C ILE A 113 -8.95 -1.63 1.33
N ALA A 114 -8.50 -1.25 2.53
CA ALA A 114 -9.30 -0.59 3.56
C ALA A 114 -8.86 0.86 3.68
N ALA A 115 -9.76 1.79 3.38
CA ALA A 115 -9.53 3.23 3.46
C ALA A 115 -10.33 3.83 4.63
N PHE A 116 -9.64 4.47 5.57
CA PHE A 116 -10.14 5.08 6.80
C PHE A 116 -9.96 6.60 6.72
N GLY A 117 -10.71 7.27 5.84
CA GLY A 117 -10.63 8.74 5.74
C GLY A 117 -11.65 9.41 4.82
N VAL A 118 -12.70 8.68 4.43
CA VAL A 118 -13.98 9.36 4.18
C VAL A 118 -14.55 9.62 5.56
N ASP A 119 -14.96 10.86 5.85
CA ASP A 119 -15.57 11.27 7.12
C ASP A 119 -16.40 10.14 7.74
N HIS A 120 -15.81 9.40 8.68
CA HIS A 120 -16.59 8.68 9.67
C HIS A 120 -17.03 9.75 10.64
N ASP A 121 -18.06 10.52 10.25
CA ASP A 121 -18.87 11.23 11.22
C ASP A 121 -19.58 10.14 12.04
N PRO A 122 -19.22 9.93 13.32
CA PRO A 122 -19.89 8.96 14.17
C PRO A 122 -21.18 9.52 14.79
N ASP A 123 -21.61 10.73 14.39
CA ASP A 123 -22.84 11.36 14.85
C ASP A 123 -24.06 11.09 13.94
#